data_AF-A0A496Q9L9-F1
#
_entry.id   AF-A0A496Q9L9-F1
#
_cell.length_a   1.000
_cell.length_b   1.000
_cell.length_c   1.000
_cell.angle_alpha   90.00
_cell.angle_beta   90.00
_cell.angle_gamma   90.00
#
_symmetry.space_group_name_H-M   'P 1'
#
loop_
_entity.id
_entity.type
_entity.pdbx_description
1 polymer ?
#
loop_
_entity_poly.entity_id
_entity_poly.type
_entity_poly.pdbx_seq_one_letter_code
_entity_poly.pdbx_strand_id
1 'polypeptide(L)'
;MIIEVTYEKGSSVFEAGTHLEDFIFIIEGQLTYLGRKFGSNSFFLPLEGVLGIPLKGSVVAEVNSICLLFRTEDLSSLAEQRLEVYQSFLKAFLSVWAKMLRVHERSASELAADAFAYFKQHGKPSYLMKSARLVLELVRDPTIVDQALSVIQRAVEGFSPQRTEQLPDDENVAYALVLASLSTDENPLDWMYYVFSFSAKFRDSERSAELLNTLLEKVEVLGDRSAVETTVSVLMLHHPDSEWTARALMSYSRFLRNQGVPAWQDEVLRVLVAFPDSEEATEAEAILRETLMNA
;
A
#
# COMPACT_ATOMS: atom_id res chain seq x y z
N MET A 1 -4.74 37.95 -0.02
CA MET A 1 -5.96 38.59 -0.53
C MET A 1 -6.26 38.00 -1.90
N ILE A 2 -7.48 37.49 -2.14
CA ILE A 2 -7.87 36.96 -3.46
C ILE A 2 -8.38 38.12 -4.32
N ILE A 3 -7.80 38.32 -5.50
CA ILE A 3 -8.10 39.45 -6.38
C ILE A 3 -8.58 38.91 -7.74
N GLU A 4 -9.64 39.49 -8.28
CA GLU A 4 -10.05 39.26 -9.66
C GLU A 4 -9.39 40.30 -10.57
N VAL A 5 -8.71 39.84 -11.62
CA VAL A 5 -7.95 40.68 -12.57
C VAL A 5 -8.35 40.32 -13.99
N THR A 6 -8.54 41.33 -14.83
CA THR A 6 -8.81 41.16 -16.25
C THR A 6 -7.56 41.49 -17.06
N TYR A 7 -7.16 40.58 -17.93
CA TYR A 7 -6.05 40.74 -18.88
C TYR A 7 -6.59 40.86 -20.29
N GLU A 8 -6.19 41.92 -21.00
CA GLU A 8 -6.56 42.12 -22.40
C GLU A 8 -5.80 41.18 -23.33
N LYS A 9 -6.39 40.81 -24.47
CA LYS A 9 -5.73 40.02 -25.51
C LYS A 9 -4.38 40.64 -25.91
N GLY A 10 -3.34 39.82 -25.86
CA GLY A 10 -1.96 40.20 -26.19
C GLY A 10 -1.18 40.81 -25.04
N SER A 11 -1.82 41.09 -23.89
CA SER A 11 -1.13 41.59 -22.71
C SER A 11 -0.29 40.50 -22.04
N SER A 12 0.83 40.94 -21.46
CA SER A 12 1.69 40.11 -20.62
C SER A 12 1.06 39.99 -19.23
N VAL A 13 0.84 38.75 -18.80
CA VAL A 13 0.40 38.42 -17.44
C VAL A 13 1.60 38.35 -16.51
N PHE A 14 2.68 37.70 -16.96
CA PHE A 14 3.97 37.64 -16.30
C PHE A 14 5.09 37.72 -17.32
N GLU A 15 6.19 38.37 -16.95
CA GLU A 15 7.37 38.44 -17.80
C GLU A 15 8.30 37.24 -17.61
N ALA A 16 9.12 36.96 -18.61
CA ALA A 16 10.21 36.00 -18.48
C ALA A 16 11.15 36.41 -17.33
N GLY A 17 11.54 35.45 -16.48
CA GLY A 17 12.35 35.68 -15.29
C GLY A 17 11.57 36.05 -14.03
N THR A 18 10.24 36.20 -14.10
CA THR A 18 9.42 36.43 -12.89
C THR A 18 9.41 35.17 -12.00
N HIS A 19 9.65 35.38 -10.70
CA HIS A 19 9.35 34.38 -9.67
C HIS A 19 7.85 34.44 -9.35
N LEU A 20 7.16 33.30 -9.48
CA LEU A 20 5.74 33.21 -9.18
C LEU A 20 5.52 33.17 -7.67
N GLU A 21 5.07 34.29 -7.11
CA GLU A 21 4.56 34.35 -5.73
C GLU A 21 3.04 34.17 -5.67
N ASP A 22 2.35 34.47 -6.76
CA ASP A 22 0.89 34.42 -6.87
C ASP A 22 0.46 33.27 -7.81
N PHE A 23 -0.57 32.54 -7.39
CA PHE A 23 -1.25 31.53 -8.22
C PHE A 23 -2.35 32.19 -9.05
N ILE A 24 -2.55 31.68 -10.27
CA ILE A 24 -3.58 32.14 -11.19
C ILE A 24 -4.58 31.03 -11.48
N PHE A 25 -5.86 31.30 -11.22
CA PHE A 25 -6.99 30.53 -11.73
C PHE A 25 -7.68 31.30 -12.85
N ILE A 26 -7.85 30.69 -14.01
CA ILE A 26 -8.49 31.30 -15.17
C ILE A 26 -9.98 31.03 -15.07
N ILE A 27 -10.78 32.04 -14.73
CA ILE A 27 -12.25 31.93 -14.71
C ILE A 27 -12.73 31.81 -16.15
N GLU A 28 -12.33 32.76 -16.99
CA GLU A 28 -12.71 32.85 -18.40
C GLU A 28 -11.51 33.29 -19.23
N GLY A 29 -11.41 32.81 -20.47
CA GLY A 29 -10.34 33.16 -21.40
C GLY A 29 -9.25 32.10 -21.51
N GLN A 30 -8.07 32.53 -21.95
CA GLN A 30 -6.98 31.62 -22.28
C GLN A 30 -5.61 32.31 -22.15
N LEU A 31 -4.70 31.68 -21.41
CA LEU A 31 -3.31 32.10 -21.27
C LEU A 31 -2.37 31.16 -22.04
N THR A 32 -1.25 31.69 -22.50
CA THR A 32 -0.23 30.93 -23.23
C THR A 32 1.15 31.13 -22.61
N TYR A 33 1.85 30.01 -22.39
CA TYR A 33 3.22 29.98 -21.86
C TYR A 33 4.04 28.90 -22.57
N LEU A 34 5.15 29.30 -23.19
CA LEU A 34 6.02 28.41 -23.98
C LEU A 34 5.25 27.54 -24.99
N GLY A 35 4.26 28.13 -25.66
CA GLY A 35 3.39 27.45 -26.64
C GLY A 35 2.32 26.54 -26.04
N ARG A 36 2.26 26.38 -24.71
CA ARG A 36 1.17 25.67 -24.02
C ARG A 36 0.03 26.62 -23.71
N LYS A 37 -1.20 26.17 -23.97
CA LYS A 37 -2.44 26.91 -23.74
C LYS A 37 -3.11 26.44 -22.46
N PHE A 38 -3.55 27.37 -21.63
CA PHE A 38 -4.30 27.17 -20.40
C PHE A 38 -5.66 27.84 -20.55
N GLY A 39 -6.73 27.06 -20.50
CA GLY A 39 -8.09 27.53 -20.79
C GLY A 39 -8.89 27.90 -19.56
N SER A 40 -10.15 28.23 -19.78
CA SER A 40 -11.10 28.56 -18.71
C SER A 40 -11.30 27.40 -17.73
N ASN A 41 -11.63 27.72 -16.49
CA ASN A 41 -11.76 26.80 -15.36
C ASN A 41 -10.50 25.97 -15.06
N SER A 42 -9.32 26.53 -15.35
CA SER A 42 -8.05 25.84 -15.11
C SER A 42 -7.03 26.73 -14.40
N PHE A 43 -6.08 26.08 -13.74
CA PHE A 43 -4.95 26.76 -13.12
C PHE A 43 -3.84 26.98 -14.12
N PHE A 44 -3.31 28.21 -14.15
CA PHE A 44 -1.97 28.43 -14.68
C PHE A 44 -0.95 28.00 -13.62
N LEU A 45 -0.50 26.75 -13.74
CA LEU A 45 0.48 26.17 -12.84
C LEU A 45 1.64 25.57 -13.67
N PRO A 46 2.61 26.39 -14.10
CA PRO A 46 3.78 25.90 -14.80
C PRO A 46 4.70 25.15 -13.84
N LEU A 47 5.57 24.30 -14.40
CA LEU A 47 6.57 23.55 -13.65
C LEU A 47 7.46 24.47 -12.81
N GLU A 48 7.85 25.61 -13.39
CA GLU A 48 8.68 26.62 -12.72
C GLU A 48 8.03 27.14 -11.43
N GLY A 49 6.71 27.37 -11.45
CA GLY A 49 5.96 27.82 -10.28
C GLY A 49 5.93 26.79 -9.14
N VAL A 50 5.83 25.51 -9.47
CA VAL A 50 5.88 24.43 -8.46
C VAL A 50 7.28 24.25 -7.88
N LEU A 51 8.31 24.44 -8.70
CA LEU A 51 9.72 24.33 -8.31
C LEU A 51 10.27 25.58 -7.59
N GLY A 52 9.51 26.68 -7.54
CA GLY A 52 9.98 27.95 -6.99
C GLY A 52 11.10 28.60 -7.80
N ILE A 53 11.22 28.26 -9.09
CA ILE A 53 12.25 28.82 -9.99
C ILE A 53 11.63 29.87 -10.93
N PRO A 54 12.43 30.81 -11.49
CA PRO A 54 11.92 31.82 -12.42
C PRO A 54 11.26 31.23 -13.67
N LEU A 55 10.24 31.90 -14.18
CA LEU A 55 9.64 31.59 -15.48
C LEU A 55 10.67 31.68 -16.61
N LYS A 56 10.64 30.73 -17.54
CA LYS A 56 11.56 30.71 -18.69
C LYS A 56 11.11 31.56 -19.88
N GLY A 57 9.87 32.02 -19.87
CA GLY A 57 9.27 32.83 -20.92
C GLY A 57 8.09 33.63 -20.37
N SER A 58 7.61 34.61 -21.14
CA SER A 58 6.46 35.41 -20.74
C SER A 58 5.15 34.61 -20.88
N VAL A 59 4.19 34.93 -20.02
CA VAL A 59 2.83 34.40 -20.04
C VAL A 59 1.94 35.45 -20.67
N VAL A 60 1.23 35.11 -21.74
CA VAL A 60 0.46 36.07 -22.53
C VAL A 60 -1.00 35.65 -22.58
N ALA A 61 -1.92 36.61 -22.45
CA ALA A 61 -3.34 36.36 -22.66
C ALA A 61 -3.64 36.26 -24.18
N GLU A 62 -4.05 35.09 -24.68
CA GLU A 62 -4.38 34.91 -26.11
C GLU A 62 -5.72 35.54 -26.49
N VAL A 63 -6.61 35.66 -25.50
CA VAL A 63 -7.91 36.32 -25.57
C VAL A 63 -8.09 37.13 -24.28
N ASN A 64 -9.11 38.00 -24.23
CA ASN A 64 -9.47 38.66 -22.98
C ASN A 64 -9.75 37.59 -21.91
N SER A 65 -9.06 37.69 -20.78
CA SER A 65 -9.04 36.66 -19.76
C SER A 65 -9.32 37.24 -18.39
N ILE A 66 -10.26 36.63 -17.66
CA ILE A 66 -10.61 36.98 -16.29
C ILE A 66 -9.98 35.93 -15.38
N CYS A 67 -9.15 36.36 -14.45
CA CYS A 67 -8.33 35.50 -13.61
C CYS A 67 -8.51 35.85 -12.13
N LEU A 68 -8.44 34.84 -11.26
CA LEU A 68 -8.22 35.04 -9.83
C LEU A 68 -6.73 34.92 -9.53
N LEU A 69 -6.18 35.93 -8.87
CA LEU A 69 -4.83 35.95 -8.31
C LEU A 69 -4.91 35.78 -6.79
N PHE A 70 -4.09 34.90 -6.24
CA PHE A 70 -4.02 34.69 -4.79
C PHE A 70 -2.69 34.06 -4.38
N ARG A 71 -2.33 34.18 -3.11
CA ARG A 71 -1.07 33.63 -2.55
C ARG A 71 -1.29 32.32 -1.83
N THR A 72 -0.21 31.62 -1.49
CA THR A 72 -0.24 30.43 -0.61
C THR A 72 -1.02 30.67 0.69
N GLU A 73 -0.86 31.86 1.28
CA GLU A 73 -1.53 32.28 2.52
C GLU A 73 -3.06 32.35 2.38
N ASP A 74 -3.57 32.48 1.16
CA ASP A 74 -5.01 32.59 0.87
C ASP A 74 -5.70 31.24 0.69
N LEU A 75 -4.95 30.14 0.71
CA LEU A 75 -5.49 28.80 0.44
C LEU A 75 -6.55 28.36 1.45
N SER A 76 -6.42 28.76 2.72
CA SER A 76 -7.43 28.50 3.76
C SER A 76 -8.74 29.21 3.44
N SER A 77 -8.67 30.49 3.08
CA SER A 77 -9.82 31.29 2.65
C SER A 77 -10.48 30.72 1.39
N LEU A 78 -9.69 30.23 0.43
CA LEU A 78 -10.18 29.54 -0.76
C LEU A 78 -10.94 28.25 -0.42
N ALA A 79 -10.44 27.45 0.52
CA ALA A 79 -11.10 26.21 0.94
C ALA A 79 -12.47 26.49 1.58
N GLU A 80 -12.60 27.60 2.32
CA GLU A 80 -13.85 27.99 2.98
C GLU A 80 -14.84 28.69 2.04
N GLN A 81 -14.37 29.60 1.19
CA GLN A 81 -15.23 30.49 0.40
C GLN A 81 -15.51 29.97 -1.02
N ARG A 82 -14.59 29.17 -1.60
CA ARG A 82 -14.66 28.70 -3.00
C ARG A 82 -14.09 27.27 -3.13
N LEU A 83 -14.73 26.32 -2.44
CA LEU A 83 -14.28 24.92 -2.34
C LEU A 83 -13.96 24.26 -3.71
N GLU A 84 -14.76 24.54 -4.75
CA GLU A 84 -14.53 23.97 -6.09
C GLU A 84 -13.21 24.44 -6.71
N VAL A 85 -12.86 25.72 -6.52
CA VAL A 85 -11.59 26.30 -6.98
C VAL A 85 -10.43 25.68 -6.21
N TYR A 86 -10.58 25.50 -4.90
CA TYR A 86 -9.59 24.83 -4.05
C TYR A 86 -9.36 23.36 -4.45
N GLN A 87 -10.42 22.59 -4.70
CA GLN A 87 -10.29 21.21 -5.18
C GLN A 87 -9.63 21.12 -6.55
N SER A 88 -9.95 22.05 -7.45
CA SER A 88 -9.31 22.14 -8.77
C SER A 88 -7.83 22.48 -8.65
N PHE A 89 -7.46 23.34 -7.69
CA PHE A 89 -6.06 23.66 -7.38
C PHE A 89 -5.29 22.41 -6.95
N LEU A 90 -5.82 21.65 -6.00
CA LEU A 90 -5.20 20.40 -5.53
C LEU A 90 -4.99 19.41 -6.68
N LYS A 91 -6.00 19.23 -7.55
CA LYS A 91 -5.89 18.35 -8.73
C LYS A 91 -4.80 18.82 -9.70
N ALA A 92 -4.74 20.12 -9.99
CA ALA A 92 -3.71 20.69 -10.87
C ALA A 92 -2.30 20.53 -10.28
N PHE A 93 -2.15 20.80 -8.97
CA PHE A 93 -0.89 20.66 -8.27
C PHE A 93 -0.39 19.20 -8.25
N LEU A 94 -1.27 18.25 -7.91
CA LEU A 94 -0.97 16.82 -7.98
C LEU A 94 -0.62 16.37 -9.39
N SER A 95 -1.28 16.90 -10.43
CA SER A 95 -0.97 16.60 -11.84
C SER A 95 0.45 17.04 -12.23
N VAL A 96 0.90 18.21 -11.78
CA VAL A 96 2.27 18.69 -12.04
C VAL A 96 3.28 17.85 -11.27
N TRP A 97 3.03 17.54 -10.00
CA TRP A 97 3.88 16.65 -9.21
C TRP A 97 4.02 15.25 -9.81
N ALA A 98 2.92 14.66 -10.29
CA ALA A 98 2.94 13.38 -11.00
C ALA A 98 3.85 13.43 -12.25
N LYS A 99 3.75 14.50 -13.05
CA LYS A 99 4.61 14.72 -14.22
C LYS A 99 6.08 14.94 -13.84
N MET A 100 6.36 15.66 -12.75
CA MET A 100 7.71 15.96 -12.25
C MET A 100 8.44 14.74 -11.72
N LEU A 101 7.76 13.93 -10.93
CA LEU A 101 8.32 12.73 -10.31
C LEU A 101 8.61 11.61 -11.31
N ARG A 102 8.41 11.86 -12.63
CA ARG A 102 8.41 10.82 -13.65
C ARG A 102 7.57 9.62 -13.20
N VAL A 103 6.41 9.91 -12.59
CA VAL A 103 5.27 9.02 -12.73
C VAL A 103 4.83 9.19 -14.19
N HIS A 104 5.68 8.72 -15.12
CA HIS A 104 5.15 8.08 -16.30
C HIS A 104 4.05 7.16 -15.79
N GLU A 105 2.97 7.02 -16.56
CA GLU A 105 2.17 5.82 -16.53
C GLU A 105 3.08 4.64 -16.92
N ARG A 106 4.10 4.35 -16.11
CA ARG A 106 4.68 3.04 -16.04
C ARG A 106 3.52 2.21 -15.57
N SER A 107 3.02 1.40 -16.47
CA SER A 107 2.03 0.40 -16.11
C SER A 107 2.51 -0.28 -14.82
N ALA A 108 1.59 -0.65 -13.94
CA ALA A 108 1.96 -1.31 -12.69
C ALA A 108 2.90 -2.51 -12.95
N SER A 109 2.79 -3.13 -14.14
CA SER A 109 3.74 -4.08 -14.72
C SER A 109 5.18 -3.57 -14.81
N GLU A 110 5.44 -2.42 -15.43
CA GLU A 110 6.81 -1.88 -15.59
C GLU A 110 7.44 -1.50 -14.23
N LEU A 111 6.65 -0.95 -13.31
CA LEU A 111 7.12 -0.67 -11.96
C LEU A 111 7.43 -1.95 -11.18
N ALA A 112 6.60 -2.98 -11.31
CA ALA A 112 6.85 -4.28 -10.70
C ALA A 112 8.11 -4.94 -11.26
N ALA A 113 8.33 -4.87 -12.58
CA ALA A 113 9.52 -5.40 -13.24
C ALA A 113 10.80 -4.68 -12.80
N ASP A 114 10.79 -3.34 -12.75
CA ASP A 114 11.94 -2.54 -12.30
C ASP A 114 12.24 -2.76 -10.82
N ALA A 115 11.21 -2.80 -9.97
CA ALA A 115 11.36 -3.08 -8.54
C ALA A 115 11.94 -4.48 -8.32
N PHE A 116 11.46 -5.49 -9.05
CA PHE A 116 12.00 -6.84 -8.98
C PHE A 116 13.46 -6.90 -9.45
N ALA A 117 13.81 -6.25 -10.55
CA ALA A 117 15.19 -6.17 -11.03
C ALA A 117 16.13 -5.53 -10.00
N TYR A 118 15.70 -4.42 -9.39
CA TYR A 118 16.45 -3.73 -8.34
C TYR A 118 16.63 -4.60 -7.09
N PHE A 119 15.54 -5.16 -6.54
CA PHE A 119 15.62 -5.95 -5.31
C PHE A 119 16.30 -7.31 -5.51
N LYS A 120 16.31 -7.85 -6.73
CA LYS A 120 17.08 -9.06 -7.08
C LYS A 120 18.58 -8.83 -6.97
N GLN A 121 19.06 -7.60 -7.21
CA GLN A 121 20.47 -7.25 -7.17
C GLN A 121 20.91 -6.64 -5.82
N HIS A 122 20.01 -5.90 -5.16
CA HIS A 122 20.37 -5.05 -4.03
C HIS A 122 19.41 -5.17 -2.83
N GLY A 123 18.36 -5.96 -2.95
CA GLY A 123 17.28 -6.04 -1.97
C GLY A 123 17.50 -7.05 -0.86
N LYS A 124 16.89 -6.77 0.29
CA LYS A 124 16.68 -7.79 1.33
C LYS A 124 15.74 -8.89 0.80
N PRO A 125 15.87 -10.15 1.26
CA PRO A 125 15.04 -11.26 0.79
C PRO A 125 13.52 -11.01 0.85
N SER A 126 13.05 -10.30 1.89
CA SER A 126 11.64 -9.94 2.04
C SER A 126 11.13 -8.97 0.96
N TYR A 127 11.93 -7.99 0.55
CA TYR A 127 11.59 -7.07 -0.54
C TYR A 127 11.71 -7.72 -1.91
N LEU A 128 12.66 -8.64 -2.08
CA LEU A 128 12.76 -9.48 -3.27
C LEU A 128 11.52 -10.39 -3.42
N MET A 129 11.03 -10.98 -2.32
CA MET A 129 9.82 -11.80 -2.34
C MET A 129 8.56 -11.00 -2.67
N LYS A 130 8.38 -9.83 -2.05
CA LYS A 130 7.24 -8.94 -2.32
C LYS A 130 7.25 -8.44 -3.77
N SER A 131 8.42 -8.07 -4.29
CA SER A 131 8.55 -7.63 -5.69
C SER A 131 8.37 -8.78 -6.69
N ALA A 132 8.80 -10.01 -6.38
CA ALA A 132 8.54 -11.18 -7.21
C ALA A 132 7.04 -11.51 -7.31
N ARG A 133 6.28 -11.40 -6.22
CA ARG A 133 4.81 -11.58 -6.23
C ARG A 133 4.10 -10.53 -7.07
N LEU A 134 4.49 -9.26 -6.93
CA LEU A 134 3.99 -8.17 -7.76
C LEU A 134 4.25 -8.40 -9.26
N VAL A 135 5.39 -9.01 -9.62
CA VAL A 135 5.66 -9.42 -11.01
C VAL A 135 4.67 -10.46 -11.50
N LEU A 136 4.35 -11.49 -10.70
CA LEU A 136 3.37 -12.52 -11.11
C LEU A 136 1.96 -11.95 -11.31
N GLU A 137 1.58 -10.95 -10.52
CA GLU A 137 0.25 -10.33 -10.60
C GLU A 137 0.11 -9.36 -11.78
N LEU A 138 1.17 -8.61 -12.08
CA LEU A 138 1.09 -7.43 -12.92
C LEU A 138 1.83 -7.56 -14.26
N VAL A 139 2.83 -8.44 -14.36
CA VAL A 139 3.72 -8.54 -15.53
C VAL A 139 3.31 -9.70 -16.43
N ARG A 140 3.22 -9.44 -17.74
CA ARG A 140 2.89 -10.46 -18.76
C ARG A 140 4.10 -11.01 -19.50
N ASP A 141 5.28 -10.42 -19.32
CA ASP A 141 6.51 -10.91 -19.95
C ASP A 141 6.89 -12.28 -19.35
N PRO A 142 6.87 -13.37 -20.14
CA PRO A 142 7.12 -14.72 -19.64
C PRO A 142 8.52 -14.88 -19.08
N THR A 143 9.53 -14.15 -19.58
CA THR A 143 10.91 -14.25 -19.10
C THR A 143 11.05 -13.69 -17.69
N ILE A 144 10.38 -12.56 -17.41
CA ILE A 144 10.43 -11.90 -16.11
C ILE A 144 9.57 -12.69 -15.11
N VAL A 145 8.42 -13.20 -15.56
CA VAL A 145 7.56 -14.11 -14.78
C VAL A 145 8.30 -15.38 -14.40
N ASP A 146 8.99 -16.04 -15.33
CA ASP A 146 9.78 -17.25 -15.04
C ASP A 146 10.93 -16.98 -14.06
N GLN A 147 11.54 -15.80 -14.11
CA GLN A 147 12.55 -15.40 -13.14
C GLN A 147 11.96 -15.14 -11.75
N ALA A 148 10.79 -14.49 -11.67
CA ALA A 148 10.08 -14.28 -10.42
C ALA A 148 9.57 -15.62 -9.84
N LEU A 149 9.03 -16.50 -10.68
CA LEU A 149 8.69 -17.87 -10.33
C LEU A 149 9.91 -18.63 -9.85
N SER A 150 11.08 -18.52 -10.49
CA SER A 150 12.31 -19.16 -10.02
C SER A 150 12.80 -18.60 -8.68
N VAL A 151 12.58 -17.32 -8.39
CA VAL A 151 12.90 -16.71 -7.08
C VAL A 151 11.93 -17.19 -6.00
N ILE A 152 10.64 -17.25 -6.31
CA ILE A 152 9.62 -17.80 -5.41
C ILE A 152 9.86 -19.29 -5.21
N GLN A 153 10.06 -20.05 -6.28
CA GLN A 153 10.45 -21.45 -6.26
C GLN A 153 11.76 -21.65 -5.53
N ARG A 154 12.79 -20.80 -5.63
CA ARG A 154 14.00 -20.93 -4.81
C ARG A 154 13.82 -20.52 -3.37
N ALA A 155 12.89 -19.62 -3.08
CA ALA A 155 12.52 -19.37 -1.69
C ALA A 155 11.76 -20.55 -1.12
N VAL A 156 10.91 -21.19 -1.94
CA VAL A 156 10.12 -22.41 -1.64
C VAL A 156 10.99 -23.68 -1.68
N GLU A 157 12.02 -23.78 -2.52
CA GLU A 157 13.05 -24.82 -2.60
C GLU A 157 14.22 -24.48 -1.67
N GLY A 158 14.23 -23.29 -1.08
CA GLY A 158 14.89 -22.99 0.20
C GLY A 158 14.16 -23.67 1.36
N PHE A 159 12.92 -24.14 1.14
CA PHE A 159 12.28 -25.21 1.91
C PHE A 159 12.66 -26.60 1.35
N SER A 160 13.79 -26.71 0.63
CA SER A 160 14.44 -28.00 0.48
C SER A 160 14.98 -28.46 1.85
N PRO A 161 15.11 -29.78 2.06
CA PRO A 161 15.42 -30.38 3.36
C PRO A 161 16.71 -29.91 4.05
N GLN A 162 17.56 -29.14 3.36
CA GLN A 162 18.90 -28.78 3.80
C GLN A 162 18.92 -27.80 4.99
N ARG A 163 17.84 -27.05 5.24
CA ARG A 163 17.66 -26.35 6.53
C ARG A 163 16.68 -27.06 7.48
N THR A 164 15.91 -28.02 7.00
CA THR A 164 15.10 -28.92 7.84
C THR A 164 16.00 -29.79 8.73
N GLU A 165 17.27 -29.94 8.35
CA GLU A 165 18.34 -30.60 9.13
C GLU A 165 18.85 -29.81 10.36
N GLN A 166 18.36 -28.60 10.68
CA GLN A 166 18.94 -27.80 11.78
C GLN A 166 18.10 -27.68 13.06
N LEU A 167 16.81 -28.05 13.07
CA LEU A 167 16.07 -28.10 14.33
C LEU A 167 16.50 -29.34 15.12
N PRO A 168 16.88 -29.20 16.40
CA PRO A 168 17.15 -30.34 17.28
C PRO A 168 16.00 -31.36 17.28
N ASP A 169 16.30 -32.62 17.55
CA ASP A 169 15.28 -33.66 17.72
C ASP A 169 14.51 -33.50 19.03
N ASP A 170 15.13 -32.88 20.03
CA ASP A 170 14.46 -32.52 21.27
C ASP A 170 13.54 -31.33 21.04
N GLU A 171 12.24 -31.55 21.25
CA GLU A 171 11.19 -30.55 21.06
C GLU A 171 11.37 -29.32 21.97
N ASN A 172 11.85 -29.48 23.21
CA ASN A 172 12.07 -28.35 24.10
C ASN A 172 13.19 -27.44 23.60
N VAL A 173 14.28 -28.05 23.12
CA VAL A 173 15.40 -27.30 22.57
C VAL A 173 14.99 -26.63 21.25
N ALA A 174 14.28 -27.35 20.38
CA ALA A 174 13.76 -26.79 19.13
C ALA A 174 12.79 -25.62 19.38
N TYR A 175 11.87 -25.78 20.33
CA TYR A 175 10.89 -24.74 20.69
C TYR A 175 11.58 -23.49 21.24
N ALA A 176 12.55 -23.65 22.15
CA ALA A 176 13.31 -22.53 22.70
C ALA A 176 14.10 -21.77 21.62
N LEU A 177 14.67 -22.48 20.64
CA LEU A 177 15.36 -21.85 19.51
C LEU A 177 14.41 -21.05 18.61
N VAL A 178 13.22 -21.58 18.33
CA VAL A 178 12.20 -20.88 17.53
C VAL A 178 11.73 -19.62 18.25
N LEU A 179 11.43 -19.69 19.55
CA LEU A 179 11.07 -18.51 20.35
C LEU A 179 12.17 -17.45 20.40
N ALA A 180 13.43 -17.88 20.53
CA ALA A 180 14.57 -16.97 20.49
C ALA A 180 14.64 -16.24 19.15
N SER A 181 14.55 -16.97 18.03
CA SER A 181 14.54 -16.37 16.69
C SER A 181 13.35 -15.42 16.48
N LEU A 182 12.14 -15.81 16.90
CA LEU A 182 10.98 -14.93 16.87
C LEU A 182 11.21 -13.63 17.67
N SER A 183 12.07 -13.64 18.68
CA SER A 183 12.36 -12.47 19.52
C SER A 183 13.51 -11.62 19.01
N THR A 184 14.51 -12.22 18.35
CA THR A 184 15.76 -11.55 17.95
C THR A 184 15.84 -11.19 16.48
N ASP A 185 15.20 -11.96 15.60
CA ASP A 185 15.21 -11.69 14.16
C ASP A 185 14.13 -10.66 13.82
N GLU A 186 14.42 -9.74 12.91
CA GLU A 186 13.43 -8.77 12.40
C GLU A 186 12.86 -9.18 11.02
N ASN A 187 13.28 -10.32 10.49
CA ASN A 187 12.88 -10.77 9.15
C ASN A 187 11.66 -11.71 9.22
N PRO A 188 10.50 -11.30 8.68
CA PRO A 188 9.27 -12.10 8.75
C PRO A 188 9.37 -13.44 8.04
N LEU A 189 10.20 -13.54 6.99
CA LEU A 189 10.42 -14.79 6.28
C LEU A 189 11.16 -15.82 7.14
N ASP A 190 12.09 -15.37 7.99
CA ASP A 190 12.83 -16.26 8.88
C ASP A 190 11.90 -16.77 9.99
N TRP A 191 11.03 -15.91 10.54
CA TRP A 191 9.99 -16.33 11.49
C TRP A 191 9.08 -17.42 10.92
N MET A 192 8.51 -17.18 9.74
CA MET A 192 7.65 -18.14 9.06
C MET A 192 8.40 -19.44 8.81
N TYR A 193 9.66 -19.36 8.37
CA TYR A 193 10.50 -20.53 8.14
C TYR A 193 10.68 -21.37 9.40
N TYR A 194 11.09 -20.76 10.53
CA TYR A 194 11.34 -21.50 11.77
C TYR A 194 10.09 -22.12 12.35
N VAL A 195 8.98 -21.38 12.36
CA VAL A 195 7.71 -21.86 12.91
C VAL A 195 7.13 -22.97 12.04
N PHE A 196 7.07 -22.81 10.71
CA PHE A 196 6.57 -23.86 9.83
C PHE A 196 7.46 -25.11 9.84
N SER A 197 8.78 -24.94 9.97
CA SER A 197 9.70 -26.08 10.13
C SER A 197 9.45 -26.83 11.44
N PHE A 198 9.19 -26.11 12.54
CA PHE A 198 8.83 -26.72 13.81
C PHE A 198 7.50 -27.46 13.69
N SER A 199 6.46 -26.82 13.15
CA SER A 199 5.15 -27.44 12.94
C SER A 199 5.19 -28.66 12.04
N ALA A 200 6.04 -28.65 11.01
CA ALA A 200 6.20 -29.80 10.12
C ALA A 200 6.88 -31.00 10.81
N LYS A 201 7.82 -30.74 11.74
CA LYS A 201 8.57 -31.75 12.49
C LYS A 201 7.79 -32.30 13.68
N PHE A 202 7.09 -31.43 14.42
CA PHE A 202 6.33 -31.74 15.63
C PHE A 202 4.83 -31.48 15.42
N ARG A 203 4.24 -32.18 14.44
CA ARG A 203 2.87 -31.91 13.96
C ARG A 203 1.80 -32.00 15.02
N ASP A 204 1.92 -32.97 15.92
CA ASP A 204 0.91 -33.25 16.95
C ASP A 204 1.19 -32.53 18.28
N SER A 205 2.20 -31.64 18.30
CA SER A 205 2.56 -30.89 19.51
C SER A 205 1.63 -29.68 19.70
N GLU A 206 1.12 -29.50 20.92
CA GLU A 206 0.42 -28.27 21.33
C GLU A 206 1.27 -27.01 21.15
N ARG A 207 2.60 -27.14 21.27
CA ARG A 207 3.54 -26.04 21.05
C ARG A 207 3.62 -25.61 19.59
N SER A 208 3.30 -26.50 18.65
CA SER A 208 3.18 -26.10 17.24
C SER A 208 2.02 -25.12 17.06
N ALA A 209 0.86 -25.41 17.67
CA ALA A 209 -0.31 -24.53 17.60
C ALA A 209 -0.03 -23.17 18.25
N GLU A 210 0.64 -23.17 19.41
CA GLU A 210 1.06 -21.96 20.11
C GLU A 210 2.04 -21.10 19.28
N LEU A 211 3.06 -21.72 18.68
CA LEU A 211 4.04 -21.01 17.84
C LEU A 211 3.42 -20.43 16.57
N LEU A 212 2.49 -21.16 15.95
CA LEU A 212 1.72 -20.67 14.80
C LEU A 212 0.84 -19.48 15.18
N ASN A 213 0.20 -19.51 16.35
CA ASN A 213 -0.56 -18.36 16.84
C ASN A 213 0.36 -17.16 17.19
N THR A 214 1.53 -17.41 17.76
CA THR A 214 2.54 -16.37 18.01
C THR A 214 3.03 -15.74 16.71
N LEU A 215 3.28 -16.56 15.68
CA LEU A 215 3.64 -16.09 14.35
C LEU A 215 2.53 -15.21 13.77
N LEU A 216 1.27 -15.64 13.89
CA LEU A 216 0.09 -14.91 13.41
C LEU A 216 0.05 -13.48 13.97
N GLU A 217 0.16 -13.33 15.28
CA GLU A 217 0.16 -12.02 15.95
C GLU A 217 1.28 -11.11 15.40
N LYS A 218 2.48 -11.66 15.15
CA LYS A 218 3.59 -10.87 14.58
C LYS A 218 3.36 -10.48 13.12
N VAL A 219 2.82 -11.37 12.29
CA VAL A 219 2.60 -11.07 10.86
C VAL A 219 1.39 -10.17 10.63
N GLU A 220 0.39 -10.19 11.52
CA GLU A 220 -0.74 -9.25 11.52
C GLU A 220 -0.26 -7.81 11.73
N VAL A 221 0.67 -7.57 12.66
CA VAL A 221 1.28 -6.24 12.91
C VAL A 221 1.95 -5.69 11.65
N LEU A 222 2.49 -6.56 10.79
CA LEU A 222 3.14 -6.16 9.54
C LEU A 222 2.15 -5.85 8.41
N GLY A 223 0.87 -6.17 8.59
CA GLY A 223 -0.16 -5.98 7.55
C GLY A 223 -0.04 -6.92 6.35
N ASP A 224 0.74 -7.99 6.44
CA ASP A 224 0.95 -8.93 5.32
C ASP A 224 -0.15 -9.99 5.27
N ARG A 225 -1.22 -9.69 4.53
CA ARG A 225 -2.39 -10.57 4.40
C ARG A 225 -2.03 -12.00 3.98
N SER A 226 -1.09 -12.17 3.05
CA SER A 226 -0.73 -13.50 2.54
C SER A 226 -0.03 -14.33 3.62
N ALA A 227 0.84 -13.71 4.41
CA ALA A 227 1.49 -14.39 5.53
C ALA A 227 0.47 -14.78 6.62
N VAL A 228 -0.45 -13.88 6.95
CA VAL A 228 -1.55 -14.12 7.91
C VAL A 228 -2.41 -15.31 7.43
N GLU A 229 -2.89 -15.28 6.19
CA GLU A 229 -3.73 -16.33 5.60
C GLU A 229 -3.02 -17.68 5.54
N THR A 230 -1.72 -17.68 5.20
CA THR A 230 -0.91 -18.91 5.19
C THR A 230 -0.80 -19.51 6.58
N THR A 231 -0.51 -18.70 7.60
CA THR A 231 -0.38 -19.16 8.99
C THR A 231 -1.68 -19.74 9.52
N VAL A 232 -2.82 -19.07 9.27
CA VAL A 232 -4.16 -19.56 9.63
C VAL A 232 -4.45 -20.89 8.92
N SER A 233 -4.15 -20.99 7.63
CA SER A 233 -4.38 -22.21 6.85
C SER A 233 -3.58 -23.40 7.38
N VAL A 234 -2.31 -23.19 7.75
CA VAL A 234 -1.46 -24.23 8.35
C VAL A 234 -2.03 -24.68 9.69
N LEU A 235 -2.49 -23.73 10.50
CA LEU A 235 -3.05 -24.00 11.82
C LEU A 235 -4.38 -24.76 11.70
N MET A 236 -5.28 -24.39 10.77
CA MET A 236 -6.50 -25.16 10.47
C MET A 236 -6.21 -26.57 9.92
N LEU A 237 -5.18 -26.71 9.08
CA LEU A 237 -4.86 -27.98 8.44
C LEU A 237 -4.25 -28.99 9.42
N HIS A 238 -3.43 -28.53 10.35
CA HIS A 238 -2.67 -29.39 11.26
C HIS A 238 -3.27 -29.48 12.66
N HIS A 239 -4.03 -28.46 13.09
CA HIS A 239 -4.57 -28.34 14.44
C HIS A 239 -6.07 -27.99 14.43
N PRO A 240 -6.92 -28.66 13.63
CA PRO A 240 -8.30 -28.22 13.40
C PRO A 240 -9.16 -28.11 14.66
N ASP A 241 -8.88 -28.91 15.70
CA ASP A 241 -9.67 -28.95 16.94
C ASP A 241 -9.03 -28.17 18.10
N SER A 242 -7.94 -27.44 17.83
CA SER A 242 -7.20 -26.68 18.85
C SER A 242 -7.91 -25.38 19.21
N GLU A 243 -7.86 -24.98 20.50
CA GLU A 243 -8.34 -23.66 20.94
C GLU A 243 -7.64 -22.51 20.20
N TRP A 244 -6.38 -22.72 19.80
CA TRP A 244 -5.61 -21.77 19.01
C TRP A 244 -6.21 -21.53 17.62
N THR A 245 -7.01 -22.48 17.10
CA THR A 245 -7.65 -22.37 15.78
C THR A 245 -8.86 -21.46 15.80
N ALA A 246 -9.70 -21.57 16.82
CA ALA A 246 -10.78 -20.61 17.04
C ALA A 246 -10.22 -19.19 17.16
N ARG A 247 -9.18 -19.03 17.99
CA ARG A 247 -8.50 -17.74 18.21
C ARG A 247 -7.89 -17.17 16.93
N ALA A 248 -7.18 -17.99 16.16
CA ALA A 248 -6.57 -17.58 14.91
C ALA A 248 -7.59 -17.12 13.86
N LEU A 249 -8.71 -17.86 13.74
CA LEU A 249 -9.81 -17.50 12.83
C LEU A 249 -10.47 -16.17 13.22
N MET A 250 -10.70 -15.94 14.51
CA MET A 250 -11.23 -14.65 14.97
C MET A 250 -10.23 -13.51 14.77
N SER A 251 -8.95 -13.75 15.05
CA SER A 251 -7.90 -12.74 14.80
C SER A 251 -7.86 -12.36 13.32
N TYR A 252 -7.88 -13.36 12.43
CA TYR A 252 -7.92 -13.16 10.99
C TYR A 252 -9.18 -12.42 10.53
N SER A 253 -10.34 -12.76 11.11
CA SER A 253 -11.60 -12.06 10.85
C SER A 253 -11.49 -10.58 11.18
N ARG A 254 -10.95 -10.23 12.36
CA ARG A 254 -10.72 -8.83 12.75
C ARG A 254 -9.73 -8.15 11.81
N PHE A 255 -8.64 -8.84 11.45
CA PHE A 255 -7.65 -8.35 10.50
C PHE A 255 -8.29 -7.99 9.15
N LEU A 256 -9.10 -8.89 8.58
CA LEU A 256 -9.84 -8.67 7.33
C LEU A 256 -10.85 -7.52 7.44
N ARG A 257 -11.59 -7.43 8.56
CA ARG A 257 -12.54 -6.33 8.84
C ARG A 257 -11.82 -4.98 8.87
N ASN A 258 -10.67 -4.91 9.54
CA ASN A 258 -9.85 -3.69 9.63
C ASN A 258 -9.29 -3.25 8.27
N GLN A 259 -9.09 -4.20 7.34
CA GLN A 259 -8.70 -3.91 5.97
C GLN A 259 -9.88 -3.63 5.02
N GLY A 260 -11.14 -3.67 5.52
CA GLY A 260 -12.33 -3.49 4.70
C GLY A 260 -12.61 -4.64 3.73
N VAL A 261 -12.09 -5.84 3.99
CA VAL A 261 -12.25 -7.03 3.12
C VAL A 261 -13.50 -7.82 3.53
N PRO A 262 -14.56 -7.93 2.70
CA PRO A 262 -15.84 -8.54 3.09
C PRO A 262 -15.77 -9.99 3.57
N ALA A 263 -14.76 -10.74 3.13
CA ALA A 263 -14.54 -12.14 3.53
C ALA A 263 -14.39 -12.34 5.04
N TRP A 264 -14.19 -11.28 5.84
CA TRP A 264 -14.21 -11.37 7.30
C TRP A 264 -15.49 -12.03 7.83
N GLN A 265 -16.63 -11.87 7.15
CA GLN A 265 -17.91 -12.44 7.54
C GLN A 265 -17.91 -13.97 7.44
N ASP A 266 -17.28 -14.51 6.40
CA ASP A 266 -17.17 -15.95 6.19
C ASP A 266 -16.32 -16.61 7.28
N GLU A 267 -15.25 -15.93 7.71
CA GLU A 267 -14.38 -16.43 8.78
C GLU A 267 -15.07 -16.39 10.15
N VAL A 268 -15.86 -15.33 10.44
CA VAL A 268 -16.71 -15.27 11.64
C VAL A 268 -17.74 -16.40 11.66
N LEU A 269 -18.38 -16.68 10.52
CA LEU A 269 -19.30 -17.81 10.40
C LEU A 269 -18.60 -19.15 10.60
N ARG A 270 -17.37 -19.32 10.10
CA ARG A 270 -16.58 -20.53 10.33
C ARG A 270 -16.30 -20.76 11.81
N VAL A 271 -16.01 -19.71 12.58
CA VAL A 271 -15.83 -19.82 14.04
C VAL A 271 -17.11 -20.33 14.70
N LEU A 272 -18.27 -19.76 14.38
CA LEU A 272 -19.56 -20.18 14.95
C LEU A 272 -19.92 -21.62 14.60
N VAL A 273 -19.56 -22.10 13.41
CA VAL A 273 -19.88 -23.46 12.95
C VAL A 273 -18.90 -24.49 13.50
N ALA A 274 -17.60 -24.19 13.49
CA ALA A 274 -16.56 -25.14 13.87
C ALA A 274 -16.27 -25.15 15.37
N PHE A 275 -16.48 -24.03 16.07
CA PHE A 275 -16.16 -23.84 17.49
C PHE A 275 -17.31 -23.20 18.28
N PRO A 276 -18.54 -23.76 18.24
CA PRO A 276 -19.74 -23.11 18.78
C PRO A 276 -19.68 -22.84 20.29
N ASP A 277 -18.88 -23.60 21.04
CA ASP A 277 -18.77 -23.50 22.50
C ASP A 277 -17.57 -22.65 22.97
N SER A 278 -16.82 -22.03 22.06
CA SER A 278 -15.63 -21.23 22.42
C SER A 278 -15.96 -19.78 22.80
N GLU A 279 -15.02 -19.12 23.49
CA GLU A 279 -15.14 -17.67 23.77
C GLU A 279 -15.19 -16.86 22.47
N GLU A 280 -14.43 -17.29 21.46
CA GLU A 280 -14.43 -16.73 20.12
C GLU A 280 -15.79 -16.79 19.42
N ALA A 281 -16.57 -17.86 19.62
CA ALA A 281 -17.93 -17.95 19.09
C ALA A 281 -18.86 -16.93 19.75
N THR A 282 -18.72 -16.70 21.05
CA THR A 282 -19.49 -15.66 21.76
C THR A 282 -19.21 -14.27 21.19
N GLU A 283 -17.94 -13.98 20.89
CA GLU A 283 -17.56 -12.73 20.24
C GLU A 283 -18.06 -12.64 18.78
N ALA A 284 -17.93 -13.72 18.02
CA ALA A 284 -18.42 -13.83 16.66
C ALA A 284 -19.92 -13.49 16.57
N GLU A 285 -20.73 -14.02 17.49
CA GLU A 285 -22.16 -13.68 17.59
C GLU A 285 -22.38 -12.18 17.84
N ALA A 286 -21.62 -11.59 18.75
CA ALA A 286 -21.75 -10.17 19.08
C ALA A 286 -21.44 -9.28 17.87
N ILE A 287 -20.37 -9.59 17.12
CA ILE A 287 -19.99 -8.86 15.91
C ILE A 287 -21.08 -8.95 14.83
N LEU A 288 -21.65 -10.15 14.60
CA LEU A 288 -22.71 -10.30 13.60
C LEU A 288 -23.99 -9.56 13.99
N ARG A 289 -24.39 -9.61 15.27
CA ARG A 289 -25.56 -8.88 15.77
C ARG A 289 -25.42 -7.37 15.58
N GLU A 290 -24.26 -6.81 15.92
CA GLU A 290 -23.97 -5.40 15.70
C GLU A 290 -24.06 -5.03 14.21
N THR A 291 -23.52 -5.89 13.34
CA THR A 291 -23.52 -5.66 11.89
C THR A 291 -24.94 -5.69 11.30
N LEU A 292 -25.79 -6.62 11.77
CA LEU A 292 -27.18 -6.75 11.33
C LEU A 292 -28.09 -5.62 11.84
N MET A 293 -27.77 -5.02 13.00
CA MET A 293 -28.53 -3.88 13.53
C MET A 293 -28.18 -2.54 12.84
N ASN A 294 -27.02 -2.47 12.19
CA ASN A 294 -26.52 -1.26 11.51
C ASN A 294 -26.70 -1.30 9.98
N ALA A 295 -27.27 -2.39 9.43
CA ALA A 295 -27.59 -2.57 8.01
C ALA A 295 -29.07 -2.23 7.73
#